data_AF-A0A662GNC8-F1
#
_entry.id   AF-A0A662GNC8-F1
#
_cell.length_a   1.000
_cell.length_b   1.000
_cell.length_c   1.000
_cell.angle_alpha   90.00
_cell.angle_beta   90.00
_cell.angle_gamma   90.00
#
_symmetry.space_group_name_H-M   'P 1'
#
loop_
_entity.id
_entity.type
_entity.pdbx_description
1 polymer ?
#
loop_
_entity_poly.entity_id
_entity_poly.type
_entity_poly.pdbx_seq_one_letter_code
_entity_poly.pdbx_strand_id
1 'polypeptide(L)'
;LTLRAARDRKTTLLGLGFLGIGVGDGAHGLGHVLADLYGGLPGQPTWADAFEAAATAVSVSLATFFFLTIRLYASLAKRGEFGLADRALGGLTLLTSALAFSSWAYLQAWRGFYMKLPGPWRPTVLALSVSAVLGMVAMGYAACFSFLSLAREKKRSADPVVAERYRYAFWAMLVMVAAVTLVLAHPFLVAKPVLLSVATALKTLFLVSSAFLLYTAVTGPEWFVRRLAA
;
A
#
# COMPACT_ATOMS: atom_id res chain seq x y z
N LEU A 1 -31.07 13.44 1.41
CA LEU A 1 -29.77 13.43 2.14
C LEU A 1 -28.90 12.19 1.89
N THR A 2 -29.38 11.12 1.23
CA THR A 2 -28.77 9.77 1.31
C THR A 2 -27.74 9.42 0.21
N LEU A 3 -27.83 9.94 -1.01
CA LEU A 3 -26.90 9.58 -2.11
C LEU A 3 -25.60 10.40 -2.13
N ARG A 4 -25.67 11.71 -1.81
CA ARG A 4 -24.47 12.56 -1.68
C ARG A 4 -23.61 12.12 -0.49
N ALA A 5 -24.21 11.92 0.68
CA ALA A 5 -23.50 11.44 1.86
C ALA A 5 -22.85 10.05 1.65
N ALA A 6 -23.52 9.15 0.94
CA ALA A 6 -22.95 7.84 0.61
C ALA A 6 -21.80 7.94 -0.43
N ARG A 7 -21.87 8.89 -1.37
CA ARG A 7 -20.77 9.20 -2.30
C ARG A 7 -19.58 9.78 -1.54
N ASP A 8 -19.83 10.74 -0.65
CA ASP A 8 -18.82 11.41 0.16
C ASP A 8 -18.08 10.41 1.06
N ARG A 9 -18.80 9.50 1.72
CA ARG A 9 -18.20 8.47 2.58
C ARG A 9 -17.21 7.57 1.83
N LYS A 10 -17.54 7.15 0.60
CA LYS A 10 -16.67 6.28 -0.22
C LYS A 10 -15.39 7.02 -0.61
N THR A 11 -15.53 8.26 -1.09
CA THR A 11 -14.39 9.07 -1.51
C THR A 11 -13.51 9.47 -0.33
N THR A 12 -14.10 9.78 0.83
CA THR A 12 -13.34 10.06 2.07
C THR A 12 -12.52 8.86 2.50
N LEU A 13 -13.07 7.64 2.49
CA LEU A 13 -12.32 6.42 2.83
C LEU A 13 -11.10 6.23 1.93
N LEU A 14 -11.28 6.39 0.62
CA LEU A 14 -10.17 6.27 -0.33
C LEU A 14 -9.14 7.40 -0.12
N GLY A 15 -9.59 8.62 0.14
CA GLY A 15 -8.74 9.77 0.47
C GLY A 15 -7.90 9.55 1.73
N LEU A 16 -8.48 8.96 2.78
CA LEU A 16 -7.73 8.55 3.99
C LEU A 16 -6.65 7.51 3.67
N GLY A 17 -6.94 6.58 2.75
CA GLY A 17 -5.95 5.64 2.25
C GLY A 17 -4.78 6.33 1.56
N PHE A 18 -5.06 7.28 0.66
CA PHE A 18 -4.03 8.04 -0.04
C PHE A 18 -3.16 8.88 0.91
N LEU A 19 -3.79 9.52 1.90
CA LEU A 19 -3.06 10.24 2.94
C LEU A 19 -2.16 9.27 3.74
N GLY A 20 -2.71 8.12 4.14
CA GLY A 20 -1.99 7.09 4.88
C GLY A 20 -0.74 6.60 4.12
N ILE A 21 -0.89 6.12 2.88
CA ILE A 21 0.26 5.67 2.10
C ILE A 21 1.27 6.79 1.86
N GLY A 22 0.81 8.03 1.60
CA GLY A 22 1.71 9.17 1.41
C GLY A 22 2.56 9.48 2.65
N VAL A 23 1.95 9.47 3.84
CA VAL A 23 2.67 9.63 5.12
C VAL A 23 3.63 8.46 5.36
N GLY A 24 3.19 7.23 5.10
CA GLY A 24 3.99 6.02 5.26
C GLY A 24 5.23 6.01 4.36
N ASP A 25 5.05 6.25 3.07
CA ASP A 25 6.14 6.29 2.08
C ASP A 25 7.07 7.46 2.35
N GLY A 26 6.55 8.63 2.73
CA GLY A 26 7.35 9.79 3.12
C GLY A 26 8.23 9.49 4.33
N ALA A 27 7.66 8.91 5.39
CA ALA A 27 8.41 8.53 6.58
C ALA A 27 9.48 7.48 6.27
N HIS A 28 9.16 6.47 5.45
CA HIS A 28 10.10 5.43 5.05
C HIS A 28 11.24 5.96 4.19
N GLY A 29 10.95 6.84 3.24
CA GLY A 29 11.95 7.51 2.42
C GLY A 29 12.91 8.37 3.26
N LEU A 30 12.36 9.14 4.22
CA LEU A 30 13.18 9.87 5.20
C LEU A 30 14.02 8.91 6.06
N GLY A 31 13.47 7.76 6.44
CA GLY A 31 14.19 6.72 7.16
C GLY A 31 15.44 6.23 6.43
N HIS A 32 15.30 5.88 5.15
CA HIS A 32 16.44 5.48 4.30
C HIS A 32 17.48 6.59 4.19
N VAL A 33 17.06 7.83 3.91
CA VAL A 33 18.01 8.96 3.81
C VAL A 33 18.78 9.16 5.11
N LEU A 34 18.11 9.07 6.26
CA LEU A 34 18.79 9.21 7.56
C LEU A 34 19.72 8.03 7.86
N ALA A 35 19.32 6.80 7.54
CA ALA A 35 20.18 5.62 7.68
C ALA A 35 21.40 5.67 6.74
N ASP A 36 21.25 6.20 5.53
CA ASP A 36 22.38 6.36 4.60
C ASP A 36 23.39 7.42 5.09
N LEU A 37 22.90 8.51 5.72
CA LEU A 37 23.73 9.61 6.19
C LEU A 37 24.34 9.39 7.58
N TYR A 38 23.58 8.77 8.48
CA TYR A 38 23.89 8.67 9.91
C TYR A 38 23.77 7.24 10.45
N GLY A 39 23.52 6.26 9.59
CA GLY A 39 23.47 4.85 9.94
C GLY A 39 24.83 4.34 10.39
N GLY A 40 24.79 3.37 11.28
CA GLY A 40 25.99 2.77 11.83
C GLY A 40 26.67 1.80 10.88
N LEU A 41 27.99 1.66 11.03
CA LEU A 41 28.74 0.55 10.44
C LEU A 41 28.11 -0.79 10.86
N PRO A 42 28.27 -1.86 10.05
CA PRO A 42 27.85 -3.21 10.42
C PRO A 42 28.42 -3.57 11.81
N GLY A 43 27.54 -3.76 12.81
CA GLY A 43 27.92 -4.04 14.19
C GLY A 43 27.60 -2.94 15.21
N GLN A 44 27.33 -1.70 14.78
CA GLN A 44 27.11 -0.56 15.66
C GLN A 44 25.87 0.25 15.24
N PRO A 45 24.65 -0.29 15.37
CA PRO A 45 23.44 0.41 14.93
C PRO A 45 23.25 1.74 15.66
N THR A 46 22.78 2.74 14.94
CA THR A 46 22.58 4.11 15.46
C THR A 46 21.10 4.43 15.68
N TRP A 47 20.82 5.62 16.21
CA TRP A 47 19.45 6.15 16.29
C TRP A 47 18.78 6.26 14.91
N ALA A 48 19.57 6.45 13.85
CA ALA A 48 19.06 6.54 12.48
C ALA A 48 18.58 5.19 11.96
N ASP A 49 19.30 4.10 12.27
CA ASP A 49 18.85 2.73 11.99
C ASP A 49 17.56 2.40 12.75
N ALA A 50 17.43 2.87 14.00
CA ALA A 50 16.22 2.69 14.79
C ALA A 50 15.03 3.44 14.19
N PHE A 51 15.26 4.66 13.70
CA PHE A 51 14.24 5.45 13.01
C PHE A 51 13.82 4.79 11.69
N GLU A 52 14.76 4.32 10.87
CA GLU A 52 14.48 3.63 9.60
C GLU A 52 13.63 2.37 9.83
N ALA A 53 13.96 1.58 10.85
CA ALA A 53 13.16 0.43 11.23
C ALA A 53 11.75 0.84 11.70
N ALA A 54 11.61 1.83 12.60
CA ALA A 54 10.30 2.31 13.03
C ALA A 54 9.46 2.86 11.86
N ALA A 55 10.08 3.63 10.96
CA ALA A 55 9.45 4.16 9.75
C ALA A 55 9.01 3.04 8.80
N THR A 56 9.77 1.95 8.73
CA THR A 56 9.38 0.75 7.96
C THR A 56 8.13 0.09 8.53
N ALA A 57 8.00 -0.05 9.86
CA ALA A 57 6.78 -0.57 10.49
C ALA A 57 5.56 0.30 10.17
N VAL A 58 5.72 1.63 10.24
CA VAL A 58 4.66 2.59 9.92
C VAL A 58 4.26 2.49 8.45
N SER A 59 5.23 2.46 7.53
CA SER A 59 4.99 2.36 6.09
C SER A 59 4.23 1.09 5.70
N VAL A 60 4.68 -0.09 6.17
CA VAL A 60 3.99 -1.36 5.89
C VAL A 60 2.56 -1.34 6.42
N SER A 61 2.35 -0.79 7.62
CA SER A 61 1.02 -0.69 8.23
C SER A 61 0.09 0.23 7.44
N LEU A 62 0.59 1.42 7.04
CA LEU A 62 -0.19 2.40 6.28
C LEU A 62 -0.43 1.96 4.83
N ALA A 63 0.50 1.22 4.21
CA ALA A 63 0.31 0.60 2.92
C ALA A 63 -0.78 -0.50 2.97
N THR A 64 -0.77 -1.32 4.01
CA THR A 64 -1.82 -2.32 4.23
C THR A 64 -3.17 -1.67 4.45
N PHE A 65 -3.21 -0.58 5.24
CA PHE A 65 -4.41 0.23 5.44
C PHE A 65 -4.91 0.86 4.12
N PHE A 66 -4.03 1.36 3.27
CA PHE A 66 -4.38 1.88 1.94
C PHE A 66 -5.07 0.81 1.08
N PHE A 67 -4.53 -0.41 1.02
CA PHE A 67 -5.20 -1.49 0.30
C PHE A 67 -6.56 -1.84 0.91
N LEU A 68 -6.68 -1.80 2.24
CA LEU A 68 -7.98 -1.96 2.91
C LEU A 68 -8.98 -0.89 2.45
N THR A 69 -8.58 0.38 2.34
CA THR A 69 -9.51 1.43 1.91
C THR A 69 -9.96 1.26 0.46
N ILE A 70 -9.09 0.79 -0.44
CA ILE A 70 -9.47 0.40 -1.82
C ILE A 70 -10.53 -0.71 -1.79
N ARG A 71 -10.34 -1.73 -0.95
CA ARG A 71 -11.31 -2.82 -0.79
C ARG A 71 -12.65 -2.32 -0.24
N LEU A 72 -12.62 -1.49 0.79
CA LEU A 72 -13.82 -0.91 1.41
C LEU A 72 -14.57 0.00 0.43
N TYR A 73 -13.84 0.81 -0.35
CA TYR A 73 -14.41 1.58 -1.45
C TYR A 73 -15.14 0.67 -2.42
N ALA A 74 -14.48 -0.41 -2.87
CA ALA A 74 -15.05 -1.33 -3.84
C ALA A 74 -16.32 -2.02 -3.31
N SER A 75 -16.34 -2.43 -2.04
CA SER A 75 -17.54 -3.03 -1.43
C SER A 75 -18.68 -2.03 -1.33
N LEU A 76 -18.42 -0.81 -0.85
CA LEU A 76 -19.47 0.22 -0.77
C LEU A 76 -19.96 0.65 -2.15
N ALA A 77 -19.09 0.71 -3.16
CA ALA A 77 -19.47 1.06 -4.53
C ALA A 77 -20.31 -0.04 -5.21
N LYS A 78 -20.08 -1.31 -4.87
CA LYS A 78 -20.79 -2.46 -5.45
C LYS A 78 -22.06 -2.85 -4.70
N ARG A 79 -21.99 -2.93 -3.37
CA ARG A 79 -23.05 -3.48 -2.50
C ARG A 79 -23.67 -2.45 -1.56
N GLY A 80 -23.03 -1.30 -1.35
CA GLY A 80 -23.49 -0.29 -0.39
C GLY A 80 -23.16 -0.60 1.07
N GLU A 81 -22.63 -1.79 1.37
CA GLU A 81 -22.35 -2.26 2.74
C GLU A 81 -21.02 -3.02 2.84
N PHE A 82 -20.60 -3.29 4.08
CA PHE A 82 -19.41 -4.09 4.40
C PHE A 82 -19.81 -5.54 4.74
N GLY A 83 -19.19 -6.49 4.04
CA GLY A 83 -19.43 -7.91 4.25
C GLY A 83 -18.39 -8.58 5.17
N LEU A 84 -18.56 -9.88 5.39
CA LEU A 84 -17.64 -10.69 6.20
C LEU A 84 -16.20 -10.66 5.68
N ALA A 85 -16.00 -10.69 4.36
CA ALA A 85 -14.68 -10.57 3.75
C ALA A 85 -13.99 -9.23 4.08
N ASP A 86 -14.75 -8.14 4.23
CA ASP A 86 -14.18 -6.82 4.55
C ASP A 86 -13.69 -6.79 6.01
N ARG A 87 -14.44 -7.45 6.91
CA ARG A 87 -14.03 -7.61 8.32
C ARG A 87 -12.80 -8.50 8.45
N ALA A 88 -12.77 -9.62 7.73
CA ALA A 88 -11.63 -10.52 7.71
C ALA A 88 -10.36 -9.82 7.21
N LEU A 89 -10.48 -9.01 6.15
CA LEU A 89 -9.38 -8.20 5.63
C LEU A 89 -8.97 -7.09 6.61
N GLY A 90 -9.91 -6.48 7.34
CA GLY A 90 -9.58 -5.59 8.46
C GLY A 90 -8.78 -6.29 9.57
N GLY A 91 -9.14 -7.53 9.91
CA GLY A 91 -8.35 -8.38 10.82
C GLY A 91 -6.95 -8.68 10.28
N LEU A 92 -6.83 -9.00 8.99
CA LEU A 92 -5.54 -9.19 8.33
C LEU A 92 -4.69 -7.91 8.36
N THR A 93 -5.30 -6.73 8.18
CA THR A 93 -4.60 -5.44 8.32
C THR A 93 -4.04 -5.28 9.72
N LEU A 94 -4.83 -5.53 10.77
CA LEU A 94 -4.37 -5.45 12.16
C LEU A 94 -3.23 -6.44 12.45
N LEU A 95 -3.38 -7.69 12.01
CA LEU A 95 -2.35 -8.72 12.16
C LEU A 95 -1.06 -8.32 11.44
N THR A 96 -1.16 -7.84 10.21
CA THR A 96 -0.02 -7.38 9.41
C THR A 96 0.71 -6.23 10.10
N SER A 97 -0.03 -5.24 10.61
CA SER A 97 0.54 -4.13 11.37
C SER A 97 1.21 -4.63 12.67
N ALA A 98 0.56 -5.54 13.41
CA ALA A 98 1.14 -6.10 14.62
C ALA A 98 2.47 -6.84 14.35
N LEU A 99 2.54 -7.61 13.26
CA LEU A 99 3.77 -8.28 12.82
C LEU A 99 4.85 -7.27 12.42
N ALA A 100 4.46 -6.21 11.69
CA ALA A 100 5.39 -5.16 11.27
C ALA A 100 5.98 -4.41 12.47
N PHE A 101 5.14 -3.97 13.41
CA PHE A 101 5.58 -3.30 14.63
C PHE A 101 6.38 -4.24 15.54
N SER A 102 6.01 -5.51 15.65
CA SER A 102 6.79 -6.49 16.41
C SER A 102 8.19 -6.68 15.82
N SER A 103 8.31 -6.75 14.49
CA SER A 103 9.61 -6.89 13.84
C SER A 103 10.43 -5.59 13.88
N TRP A 104 10.01 -4.56 13.16
CA TRP A 104 10.87 -3.41 12.92
C TRP A 104 10.87 -2.41 14.08
N ALA A 105 9.73 -2.11 14.70
CA ALA A 105 9.69 -1.14 15.80
C ALA A 105 10.18 -1.75 17.13
N TYR A 106 9.73 -2.96 17.47
CA TYR A 106 10.07 -3.57 18.75
C TYR A 106 11.41 -4.32 18.72
N LEU A 107 11.55 -5.34 17.88
CA LEU A 107 12.78 -6.13 17.90
C LEU A 107 13.99 -5.37 17.34
N GLN A 108 13.82 -4.62 16.24
CA GLN A 108 14.93 -3.91 15.62
C GLN A 108 15.18 -2.54 16.28
N ALA A 109 14.23 -1.60 16.20
CA ALA A 109 14.46 -0.24 16.70
C ALA A 109 14.63 -0.17 18.23
N TRP A 110 13.80 -0.88 18.98
CA TRP A 110 13.82 -0.83 20.45
C TRP A 110 14.81 -1.81 21.09
N ARG A 111 14.81 -3.08 20.65
CA ARG A 111 15.69 -4.13 21.24
C ARG A 111 17.06 -4.25 20.56
N GLY A 112 17.27 -3.62 19.41
CA GLY A 112 18.55 -3.65 18.71
C GLY A 112 18.85 -4.95 17.94
N PHE A 113 17.88 -5.84 17.76
CA PHE A 113 18.04 -7.10 17.04
C PHE A 113 17.91 -6.92 15.53
N TYR A 114 18.79 -6.11 14.94
CA TYR A 114 18.73 -5.78 13.51
C TYR A 114 19.02 -6.97 12.60
N MET A 115 18.30 -7.01 11.47
CA MET A 115 18.47 -7.99 10.40
C MET A 115 19.91 -8.07 9.85
N LYS A 116 20.60 -6.93 9.83
CA LYS A 116 22.00 -6.78 9.39
C LYS A 116 23.03 -7.35 10.37
N LEU A 117 22.61 -7.69 11.59
CA LEU A 117 23.50 -8.21 12.63
C LEU A 117 23.31 -9.72 12.82
N PRO A 118 24.40 -10.49 13.01
CA PRO A 118 24.28 -11.89 13.39
C PRO A 118 23.73 -12.00 14.82
N GLY A 119 22.82 -12.95 15.06
CA GLY A 119 22.27 -13.20 16.39
C GLY A 119 21.16 -14.24 16.41
N PRO A 120 20.84 -14.81 17.60
CA PRO A 120 19.86 -15.88 17.74
C PRO A 120 18.43 -15.45 17.38
N TRP A 121 18.15 -14.14 17.43
CA TRP A 121 16.83 -13.58 17.10
C TRP A 121 16.61 -13.33 15.61
N ARG A 122 17.65 -13.46 14.77
CA ARG A 122 17.58 -13.19 13.33
C ARG A 122 16.49 -13.99 12.60
N PRO A 123 16.28 -15.31 12.87
CA PRO A 123 15.19 -16.06 12.25
C PRO A 123 13.80 -15.51 12.62
N THR A 124 13.61 -15.09 13.88
CA THR A 124 12.35 -14.52 14.36
C THR A 124 12.06 -13.18 13.69
N VAL A 125 13.04 -12.29 13.61
CA VAL A 125 12.91 -11.00 12.91
C VAL A 125 12.57 -11.21 11.44
N LEU A 126 13.26 -12.14 10.78
CA LEU A 126 12.97 -12.52 9.39
C LEU A 126 11.55 -13.02 9.21
N ALA A 127 11.12 -13.99 10.05
CA ALA A 127 9.79 -14.59 9.95
C ALA A 127 8.69 -13.56 10.13
N LEU A 128 8.83 -12.64 11.10
CA LEU A 128 7.86 -11.57 11.35
C LEU A 128 7.82 -10.56 10.19
N SER A 129 8.98 -10.11 9.70
CA SER A 129 9.07 -9.19 8.57
C SER A 129 8.48 -9.79 7.30
N VAL A 130 8.83 -11.03 6.96
CA VAL A 130 8.27 -11.73 5.79
C VAL A 130 6.77 -11.91 5.93
N SER A 131 6.29 -12.33 7.10
CA SER A 131 4.85 -12.51 7.34
C SER A 131 4.08 -11.21 7.21
N ALA A 132 4.62 -10.09 7.70
CA ALA A 132 4.03 -8.76 7.52
C ALA A 132 3.96 -8.37 6.03
N VAL A 133 5.06 -8.54 5.28
CA VAL A 133 5.07 -8.24 3.84
C VAL A 133 4.08 -9.13 3.07
N LEU A 134 4.00 -10.42 3.38
CA LEU A 134 3.05 -11.34 2.76
C LEU A 134 1.60 -10.97 3.07
N GLY A 135 1.30 -10.56 4.31
CA GLY A 135 -0.02 -10.06 4.69
C GLY A 135 -0.42 -8.81 3.91
N MET A 136 0.51 -7.85 3.77
CA MET A 136 0.32 -6.65 2.97
C MET A 136 0.09 -6.98 1.48
N VAL A 137 0.88 -7.90 0.91
CA VAL A 137 0.74 -8.35 -0.49
C VAL A 137 -0.61 -9.05 -0.72
N ALA A 138 -1.03 -9.93 0.20
CA ALA A 138 -2.32 -10.60 0.13
C ALA A 138 -3.49 -9.58 0.17
N MET A 139 -3.40 -8.59 1.06
CA MET A 139 -4.35 -7.48 1.12
C MET A 139 -4.35 -6.67 -0.20
N GLY A 140 -3.18 -6.39 -0.76
CA GLY A 140 -3.01 -5.70 -2.04
C GLY A 140 -3.70 -6.41 -3.19
N TYR A 141 -3.49 -7.72 -3.35
CA TYR A 141 -4.19 -8.50 -4.36
C TYR A 141 -5.70 -8.53 -4.12
N ALA A 142 -6.15 -8.80 -2.89
CA ALA A 142 -7.57 -8.84 -2.56
C ALA A 142 -8.28 -7.51 -2.88
N ALA A 143 -7.65 -6.39 -2.56
CA ALA A 143 -8.12 -5.05 -2.88
C ALA A 143 -8.18 -4.81 -4.39
N CYS A 144 -7.08 -5.08 -5.10
CA CYS A 144 -6.99 -4.84 -6.54
C CYS A 144 -7.99 -5.70 -7.33
N PHE A 145 -8.10 -6.99 -7.04
CA PHE A 145 -9.06 -7.86 -7.75
C PHE A 145 -10.51 -7.51 -7.44
N SER A 146 -10.80 -7.13 -6.20
CA SER A 146 -12.12 -6.60 -5.83
C SER A 146 -12.48 -5.36 -6.66
N PHE A 147 -11.54 -4.41 -6.78
CA PHE A 147 -11.76 -3.19 -7.53
C PHE A 147 -11.81 -3.45 -9.04
N LEU A 148 -10.97 -4.34 -9.58
CA LEU A 148 -11.01 -4.75 -10.99
C LEU A 148 -12.37 -5.34 -11.37
N SER A 149 -12.98 -6.15 -10.49
CA SER A 149 -14.33 -6.66 -10.69
C SER A 149 -15.36 -5.53 -10.79
N LEU A 150 -15.31 -4.56 -9.87
CA LEU A 150 -16.16 -3.36 -9.91
C LEU A 150 -15.92 -2.55 -11.20
N ALA A 151 -14.67 -2.31 -11.57
CA ALA A 151 -14.32 -1.51 -12.74
C ALA A 151 -14.77 -2.16 -14.05
N ARG A 152 -14.68 -3.49 -14.16
CA ARG A 152 -15.22 -4.24 -15.31
C ARG A 152 -16.73 -4.07 -15.46
N GLU A 153 -17.46 -4.08 -14.35
CA GLU A 153 -18.91 -3.88 -14.33
C GLU A 153 -19.26 -2.43 -14.73
N LYS A 154 -18.62 -1.44 -14.09
CA LYS A 154 -18.92 -0.01 -14.31
C LYS A 154 -18.41 0.54 -15.65
N LYS A 155 -17.38 -0.07 -16.25
CA LYS A 155 -16.94 0.26 -17.62
C LYS A 155 -18.03 -0.03 -18.67
N ARG A 156 -19.01 -0.89 -18.36
CA ARG A 156 -20.16 -1.20 -19.24
C ARG A 156 -21.39 -0.35 -18.91
N SER A 157 -21.23 0.70 -18.12
CA SER A 157 -22.31 1.63 -17.77
C SER A 157 -22.84 2.34 -19.02
N ALA A 158 -24.15 2.58 -19.07
CA ALA A 158 -24.77 3.39 -20.13
C ALA A 158 -24.36 4.87 -20.06
N ASP A 159 -23.96 5.36 -18.88
CA ASP A 159 -23.37 6.68 -18.70
C ASP A 159 -21.91 6.67 -19.21
N PRO A 160 -21.60 7.42 -20.29
CA PRO A 160 -20.27 7.43 -20.92
C PRO A 160 -19.19 8.01 -19.99
N VAL A 161 -19.54 8.99 -19.15
CA VAL A 161 -18.60 9.58 -18.19
C VAL A 161 -18.21 8.54 -17.14
N VAL A 162 -19.18 7.79 -16.63
CA VAL A 162 -18.91 6.71 -15.66
C VAL A 162 -18.11 5.59 -16.31
N ALA A 163 -18.49 5.15 -17.52
CA ALA A 163 -17.80 4.08 -18.23
C ALA A 163 -16.31 4.42 -18.43
N GLU A 164 -16.02 5.65 -18.84
CA GLU A 164 -14.68 6.12 -19.12
C GLU A 164 -13.85 6.31 -17.84
N ARG A 165 -14.43 6.86 -16.77
CA ARG A 165 -13.76 6.94 -15.45
C ARG A 165 -13.32 5.58 -14.95
N TYR A 166 -14.18 4.56 -15.05
CA TYR A 166 -13.83 3.21 -14.63
C TYR A 166 -12.89 2.49 -15.61
N ARG A 167 -12.71 2.98 -16.85
CA ARG A 167 -11.62 2.56 -17.74
C ARG A 167 -10.26 2.98 -17.18
N TYR A 168 -10.12 4.23 -16.74
CA TYR A 168 -8.90 4.69 -16.05
C TYR A 168 -8.67 3.92 -14.74
N ALA A 169 -9.72 3.73 -13.94
CA ALA A 169 -9.62 2.99 -12.69
C ALA A 169 -9.19 1.52 -12.90
N PHE A 170 -9.64 0.90 -14.00
CA PHE A 170 -9.22 -0.45 -14.39
C PHE A 170 -7.72 -0.51 -14.68
N TRP A 171 -7.20 0.42 -15.48
CA TRP A 171 -5.76 0.53 -15.74
C TRP A 171 -4.97 0.82 -14.48
N ALA A 172 -5.46 1.72 -13.62
CA ALA A 172 -4.86 2.01 -12.33
C ALA A 172 -4.65 0.73 -11.52
N MET A 173 -5.67 -0.13 -11.44
CA MET A 173 -5.58 -1.39 -10.69
C MET A 173 -4.65 -2.41 -11.34
N LEU A 174 -4.55 -2.48 -12.67
CA LEU A 174 -3.58 -3.36 -13.32
C LEU A 174 -2.14 -2.95 -13.01
N VAL A 175 -1.85 -1.65 -13.05
CA VAL A 175 -0.55 -1.10 -12.67
C VAL A 175 -0.27 -1.35 -11.19
N MET A 176 -1.29 -1.20 -10.32
CA MET A 176 -1.18 -1.51 -8.89
C MET A 176 -0.86 -3.00 -8.64
N VAL A 177 -1.49 -3.92 -9.37
CA VAL A 177 -1.17 -5.37 -9.30
C VAL A 177 0.27 -5.64 -9.68
N ALA A 178 0.78 -4.99 -10.72
CA ALA A 178 2.20 -5.09 -11.10
C ALA A 178 3.11 -4.57 -9.97
N ALA A 179 2.77 -3.45 -9.34
CA ALA A 179 3.51 -2.92 -8.20
C ALA A 179 3.53 -3.89 -7.00
N VAL A 180 2.37 -4.45 -6.63
CA VAL A 180 2.25 -5.46 -5.56
C VAL A 180 3.09 -6.70 -5.87
N THR A 181 3.14 -7.11 -7.14
CA THR A 181 3.97 -8.23 -7.58
C THR A 181 5.46 -7.92 -7.47
N LEU A 182 5.88 -6.69 -7.77
CA LEU A 182 7.27 -6.25 -7.55
C LEU A 182 7.65 -6.19 -6.07
N VAL A 183 6.71 -5.84 -5.17
CA VAL A 183 6.90 -5.96 -3.71
C VAL A 183 7.16 -7.41 -3.32
N LEU A 184 6.34 -8.34 -3.81
CA LEU A 184 6.52 -9.77 -3.52
C LEU A 184 7.86 -10.30 -4.05
N ALA A 185 8.33 -9.77 -5.18
CA ALA A 185 9.60 -10.17 -5.77
C ALA A 185 10.83 -9.59 -5.04
N HIS A 186 10.70 -8.48 -4.31
CA HIS A 186 11.84 -7.77 -3.67
C HIS A 186 12.79 -8.68 -2.89
N PRO A 187 12.32 -9.59 -1.99
CA PRO A 187 13.20 -10.46 -1.21
C PRO A 187 14.12 -11.34 -2.07
N PHE A 188 13.67 -11.74 -3.25
CA PHE A 188 14.44 -12.58 -4.18
C PHE A 188 15.49 -11.79 -4.98
N LEU A 189 15.37 -10.45 -4.98
CA LEU A 189 16.27 -9.55 -5.70
C LEU A 189 17.36 -8.97 -4.79
N VAL A 190 17.32 -9.21 -3.48
CA VAL A 190 18.26 -8.64 -2.50
C VAL A 190 19.72 -8.97 -2.82
N ALA A 191 20.00 -10.15 -3.39
CA ALA A 191 21.34 -10.56 -3.79
C ALA A 191 21.84 -9.88 -5.08
N LYS A 192 21.00 -9.10 -5.77
CA LYS A 192 21.27 -8.49 -7.08
C LYS A 192 21.00 -6.98 -7.02
N PRO A 193 21.96 -6.16 -6.57
CA PRO A 193 21.73 -4.75 -6.22
C PRO A 193 21.15 -3.92 -7.38
N VAL A 194 21.66 -4.08 -8.60
CA VAL A 194 21.16 -3.37 -9.78
C VAL A 194 19.70 -3.73 -10.07
N LEU A 195 19.36 -5.03 -10.04
CA LEU A 195 18.00 -5.51 -10.27
C LEU A 195 17.05 -5.05 -9.15
N LEU A 196 17.52 -5.03 -7.91
CA LEU A 196 16.77 -4.49 -6.77
C LEU A 196 16.46 -3.00 -6.97
N SER A 197 17.46 -2.18 -7.34
CA SER A 197 17.25 -0.75 -7.61
C SER A 197 16.25 -0.51 -8.74
N VAL A 198 16.36 -1.27 -9.84
CA VAL A 198 15.40 -1.19 -10.97
C VAL A 198 13.99 -1.59 -10.51
N ALA A 199 13.85 -2.70 -9.78
CA ALA A 199 12.56 -3.15 -9.28
C ALA A 199 11.93 -2.15 -8.31
N THR A 200 12.73 -1.52 -7.45
CA THR A 200 12.28 -0.45 -6.54
C THR A 200 11.79 0.77 -7.32
N ALA A 201 12.56 1.23 -8.32
CA ALA A 201 12.16 2.37 -9.15
C ALA A 201 10.85 2.10 -9.91
N LEU A 202 10.74 0.92 -10.55
CA LEU A 202 9.53 0.51 -11.25
C LEU A 202 8.33 0.39 -10.32
N LYS A 203 8.50 -0.23 -9.15
CA LYS A 203 7.45 -0.33 -8.13
C LYS A 203 6.94 1.05 -7.75
N THR A 204 7.83 1.99 -7.45
CA THR A 204 7.45 3.37 -7.07
C THR A 204 6.72 4.08 -8.21
N LEU A 205 7.23 3.98 -9.44
CA LEU A 205 6.55 4.55 -10.62
C LEU A 205 5.15 3.96 -10.80
N PHE A 206 4.99 2.66 -10.63
CA PHE A 206 3.69 1.99 -10.74
C PHE A 206 2.74 2.40 -9.61
N LEU A 207 3.21 2.50 -8.37
CA LEU A 207 2.39 2.98 -7.24
C LEU A 207 1.93 4.42 -7.46
N VAL A 208 2.83 5.32 -7.85
CA VAL A 208 2.48 6.73 -8.13
C VAL A 208 1.51 6.84 -9.31
N SER A 209 1.79 6.13 -10.41
CA SER A 209 0.95 6.15 -11.61
C SER A 209 -0.44 5.59 -11.32
N SER A 210 -0.52 4.47 -10.61
CA SER A 210 -1.81 3.88 -10.22
C SER A 210 -2.57 4.75 -9.23
N ALA A 211 -1.90 5.38 -8.26
CA ALA A 211 -2.52 6.33 -7.35
C ALA A 211 -3.11 7.53 -8.09
N PHE A 212 -2.36 8.12 -9.01
CA PHE A 212 -2.81 9.24 -9.84
C PHE A 212 -4.01 8.85 -10.72
N LEU A 213 -3.94 7.72 -11.42
CA LEU A 213 -5.04 7.20 -12.25
C LEU A 213 -6.29 6.88 -11.42
N LEU A 214 -6.11 6.32 -10.22
CA LEU A 214 -7.23 5.99 -9.34
C LEU A 214 -7.89 7.25 -8.77
N TYR A 215 -7.09 8.25 -8.37
CA TYR A 215 -7.57 9.55 -7.91
C TYR A 215 -8.35 10.28 -9.01
N THR A 216 -7.77 10.40 -10.21
CA THR A 216 -8.46 11.03 -11.36
C THR A 216 -9.74 10.28 -11.70
N ALA A 217 -9.73 8.95 -11.66
CA ALA A 217 -10.92 8.15 -11.90
C ALA A 217 -12.02 8.32 -10.83
N VAL A 218 -11.69 8.34 -9.54
CA VAL A 218 -12.68 8.25 -8.44
C VAL A 218 -13.14 9.62 -7.93
N THR A 219 -12.24 10.58 -7.82
CA THR A 219 -12.54 11.94 -7.34
C THR A 219 -12.73 12.91 -8.48
N GLY A 220 -12.00 12.74 -9.60
CA GLY A 220 -12.25 13.43 -10.88
C GLY A 220 -12.44 14.94 -10.75
N PRO A 221 -11.37 15.76 -10.80
CA PRO A 221 -11.53 17.21 -10.79
C PRO A 221 -12.45 17.69 -11.92
N GLU A 222 -13.11 18.84 -11.75
CA GLU A 222 -14.15 19.29 -12.70
C GLU A 222 -13.66 19.32 -14.16
N TRP A 223 -12.42 19.75 -14.39
CA TRP A 223 -11.83 19.78 -15.73
C TRP A 223 -11.74 18.39 -16.37
N PHE A 224 -11.48 17.35 -15.57
CA PHE A 224 -11.39 15.97 -16.04
C PHE A 224 -12.77 15.46 -16.41
N VAL A 225 -13.77 15.69 -15.54
CA VAL A 225 -15.16 15.31 -15.81
C VAL A 225 -15.69 16.01 -17.06
N ARG A 226 -15.42 17.32 -17.23
CA ARG A 226 -15.81 18.08 -18.43
C ARG A 226 -15.20 17.53 -19.70
N ARG A 227 -13.93 17.10 -19.68
CA ARG A 227 -13.28 16.45 -20.83
C ARG A 227 -13.87 15.10 -21.21
N LEU A 228 -14.44 14.37 -20.25
CA LEU A 228 -15.08 13.08 -20.53
C LEU A 228 -16.53 13.20 -21.02
N ALA A 229 -17.15 14.37 -20.81
CA ALA A 229 -18.52 14.66 -21.21
C ALA A 229 -18.62 15.40 -22.56
N ALA A 230 -17.49 15.86 -23.09
CA ALA A 230 -17.36 16.50 -24.40
C ALA A 230 -17.02 15.46 -25.48
#